data_AF-A0A7X8WHV2-F1
#
_entry.id   AF-A0A7X8WHV2-F1
#
_cell.length_a   1.000
_cell.length_b   1.000
_cell.length_c   1.000
_cell.angle_alpha   90.00
_cell.angle_beta   90.00
_cell.angle_gamma   90.00
#
_symmetry.space_group_name_H-M   'P 1'
#
loop_
_entity.id
_entity.type
_entity.pdbx_description
1 polymer ?
#
loop_
_entity_poly.entity_id
_entity_poly.type
_entity_poly.pdbx_seq_one_letter_code
_entity_poly.pdbx_strand_id
1 'polypeptide(L)'
;MFKKLLSIYGNRIVKPGSTLEPNRFYYFFNEEGQLFGIDRNITKNEYQLIKSMYIEKTFHFDNALMQQIHEYLWEGKSYPFAQKRGKFFFYHELEAGNDQLHSMLKDIFRDIYAISFLEYTLVFFFDRFDIDLEPLFQTLSDDFGSKITVHEGFFFTDRLPGENIKQYVKTVIENGVMRKKDYSDLADFILALAGSEDYCMLKLIKEGLFSSLKDKDEALEIIRVFFSNNLNVSATAKSLYMHRNTLLYKLDQLSKELGLKLDRFSHACSINILLNIK
;
A
#
# COMPACT_ATOMS: atom_id res chain seq x y z
N MET A 1 -22.76 -19.84 5.92
CA MET A 1 -23.05 -19.36 7.30
C MET A 1 -24.22 -18.38 7.43
N PHE A 2 -24.60 -17.68 6.36
CA PHE A 2 -25.63 -16.62 6.33
C PHE A 2 -27.02 -17.02 6.86
N LYS A 3 -27.49 -18.27 6.65
CA LYS A 3 -28.77 -18.77 7.17
C LYS A 3 -28.85 -18.79 8.70
N LYS A 4 -27.73 -19.01 9.40
CA LYS A 4 -27.66 -18.92 10.88
C LYS A 4 -27.75 -17.47 11.37
N LEU A 5 -27.22 -16.53 10.61
CA LEU A 5 -27.31 -15.10 10.93
C LEU A 5 -28.74 -14.59 10.76
N LEU A 6 -29.42 -15.01 9.69
CA LEU A 6 -30.86 -14.78 9.48
C LEU A 6 -31.73 -15.33 10.62
N SER A 7 -31.36 -16.47 11.22
CA SER A 7 -32.10 -17.02 12.37
C SER A 7 -31.87 -16.28 13.69
N ILE A 8 -30.74 -15.57 13.84
CA ILE A 8 -30.37 -14.86 15.09
C ILE A 8 -30.81 -13.38 15.02
N TYR A 9 -30.62 -12.73 13.88
CA TYR A 9 -30.88 -11.30 13.71
C TYR A 9 -32.17 -10.99 12.95
N GLY A 10 -32.83 -11.99 12.35
CA GLY A 10 -34.19 -11.90 11.80
C GLY A 10 -34.48 -10.59 11.05
N ASN A 11 -35.44 -9.82 11.57
CA ASN A 11 -35.92 -8.54 11.02
C ASN A 11 -34.89 -7.38 11.07
N ARG A 12 -33.70 -7.59 11.65
CA ARG A 12 -32.62 -6.59 11.73
C ARG A 12 -31.65 -6.68 10.56
N ILE A 13 -31.75 -7.74 9.74
CA ILE A 13 -31.01 -7.87 8.48
C ILE A 13 -31.88 -7.36 7.34
N VAL A 14 -31.39 -6.37 6.60
CA VAL A 14 -32.06 -5.85 5.41
C VAL A 14 -31.26 -6.23 4.17
N LYS A 15 -31.94 -6.60 3.10
CA LYS A 15 -31.33 -6.57 1.77
C LYS A 15 -31.45 -5.14 1.25
N PRO A 16 -30.34 -4.41 1.06
CA PRO A 16 -30.40 -3.06 0.53
C PRO A 16 -31.09 -3.05 -0.83
N GLY A 17 -32.04 -2.13 -0.99
CA GLY A 17 -32.60 -1.77 -2.29
C GLY A 17 -31.63 -0.87 -3.07
N SER A 18 -32.17 0.00 -3.91
CA SER A 18 -31.39 0.95 -4.71
C SER A 18 -30.74 2.09 -3.91
N THR A 19 -31.13 2.33 -2.66
CA THR A 19 -30.60 3.39 -1.79
C THR A 19 -30.07 2.79 -0.49
N LEU A 20 -28.88 3.21 -0.07
CA LEU A 20 -28.21 2.79 1.16
C LEU A 20 -28.49 3.85 2.24
N GLU A 21 -28.68 3.42 3.49
CA GLU A 21 -28.94 4.25 4.68
C GLU A 21 -27.81 4.04 5.71
N PRO A 22 -26.61 4.61 5.48
CA PRO A 22 -25.42 4.32 6.27
C PRO A 22 -25.54 4.73 7.73
N ASN A 23 -26.35 5.76 8.01
CA ASN A 23 -26.59 6.26 9.36
C ASN A 23 -27.41 5.29 10.22
N ARG A 24 -28.11 4.34 9.59
CA ARG A 24 -29.00 3.40 10.26
C ARG A 24 -28.50 1.95 10.23
N PHE A 25 -27.77 1.57 9.18
CA PHE A 25 -27.28 0.21 9.01
C PHE A 25 -25.75 0.16 8.81
N TYR A 26 -25.11 -0.85 9.40
CA TYR A 26 -23.81 -1.36 8.96
C TYR A 26 -24.06 -2.27 7.76
N TYR A 27 -23.27 -2.16 6.70
CA TYR A 27 -23.45 -3.05 5.55
C TYR A 27 -22.28 -3.99 5.44
N PHE A 28 -22.53 -5.20 4.94
CA PHE A 28 -21.56 -6.27 4.83
C PHE A 28 -21.78 -7.06 3.54
N PHE A 29 -20.73 -7.69 3.03
CA PHE A 29 -20.80 -8.64 1.93
C PHE A 29 -20.78 -10.07 2.46
N ASN A 30 -21.68 -10.91 1.95
CA ASN A 30 -21.66 -12.34 2.25
C ASN A 30 -20.63 -13.11 1.41
N GLU A 31 -20.46 -14.40 1.69
CA GLU A 31 -19.55 -15.31 0.96
C GLU A 31 -19.84 -15.40 -0.55
N GLU A 32 -21.06 -15.03 -0.98
CA GLU A 32 -21.51 -15.00 -2.37
C GLU A 32 -21.39 -13.60 -3.01
N GLY A 33 -20.79 -12.63 -2.30
CA GLY A 33 -20.63 -11.24 -2.77
C GLY A 33 -21.88 -10.38 -2.71
N GLN A 34 -22.96 -10.84 -2.08
CA GLN A 34 -24.21 -10.08 -1.95
C GLN A 34 -24.14 -9.13 -0.75
N LEU A 35 -24.55 -7.88 -0.97
CA LEU A 35 -24.63 -6.85 0.06
C LEU A 35 -25.84 -7.08 0.96
N PHE A 36 -25.65 -6.96 2.27
CA PHE A 36 -26.72 -6.93 3.25
C PHE A 36 -26.44 -5.88 4.34
N GLY A 37 -27.48 -5.30 4.92
CA GLY A 37 -27.40 -4.34 6.01
C GLY A 37 -27.80 -4.96 7.34
N ILE A 38 -27.19 -4.52 8.43
CA ILE A 38 -27.52 -4.85 9.82
C ILE A 38 -27.76 -3.56 10.58
N ASP A 39 -28.85 -3.46 11.31
CA ASP A 39 -29.19 -2.27 12.10
C ASP A 39 -28.06 -1.91 13.08
N ARG A 40 -27.74 -0.61 13.21
CA ARG A 40 -26.65 -0.15 14.08
C ARG A 40 -26.93 -0.35 15.58
N ASN A 41 -28.17 -0.67 15.98
CA ASN A 41 -28.54 -1.02 17.35
C ASN A 41 -28.06 -2.44 17.77
N ILE A 42 -26.77 -2.71 17.60
CA ILE A 42 -26.09 -3.95 18.02
C ILE A 42 -24.98 -3.63 19.02
N THR A 43 -24.64 -4.59 19.88
CA THR A 43 -23.57 -4.42 20.86
C THR A 43 -22.18 -4.44 20.19
N LYS A 44 -21.18 -3.88 20.87
CA LYS A 44 -19.78 -3.88 20.39
C LYS A 44 -19.25 -5.29 20.11
N ASN A 45 -19.61 -6.27 20.94
CA ASN A 45 -19.19 -7.66 20.77
C ASN A 45 -19.86 -8.32 19.56
N GLU A 46 -21.15 -8.05 19.33
CA GLU A 46 -21.86 -8.53 18.14
C GLU A 46 -21.27 -7.94 16.86
N TYR A 47 -20.97 -6.63 16.88
CA TYR A 47 -20.32 -5.96 15.75
C TYR A 47 -18.96 -6.57 15.41
N GLN A 48 -18.11 -6.83 16.42
CA GLN A 48 -16.81 -7.48 16.21
C GLN A 48 -16.94 -8.93 15.72
N LEU A 49 -17.94 -9.66 16.20
CA LEU A 49 -18.23 -11.02 15.73
C LEU A 49 -18.69 -11.02 14.27
N ILE A 50 -19.49 -10.04 13.85
CA ILE A 50 -19.91 -9.91 12.46
C ILE A 50 -18.72 -9.49 11.58
N LYS A 51 -17.89 -8.57 12.04
CA LYS A 51 -16.65 -8.16 11.36
C LYS A 51 -15.65 -9.30 11.15
N SER A 52 -15.60 -10.27 12.06
CA SER A 52 -14.72 -11.43 11.89
C SER A 52 -15.27 -12.45 10.88
N MET A 53 -16.56 -12.39 10.55
CA MET A 53 -17.22 -13.33 9.65
C MET A 53 -17.53 -12.75 8.26
N TYR A 54 -17.66 -11.42 8.13
CA TYR A 54 -18.10 -10.76 6.91
C TYR A 54 -17.30 -9.47 6.65
N ILE A 55 -17.13 -9.15 5.38
CA ILE A 55 -16.43 -7.93 4.94
C ILE A 55 -17.40 -6.75 5.07
N GLU A 56 -17.12 -5.82 5.99
CA GLU A 56 -17.93 -4.61 6.16
C GLU A 56 -17.75 -3.66 4.98
N LYS A 57 -18.86 -3.22 4.38
CA LYS A 57 -18.93 -2.04 3.52
C LYS A 57 -18.97 -0.81 4.43
N THR A 58 -17.79 -0.26 4.69
CA THR A 58 -17.65 0.96 5.47
C THR A 58 -18.09 2.17 4.63
N PHE A 59 -19.02 2.96 5.17
CA PHE A 59 -19.39 4.24 4.59
C PHE A 59 -18.57 5.32 5.27
N HIS A 60 -17.45 5.67 4.64
CA HIS A 60 -16.67 6.82 5.04
C HIS A 60 -17.22 8.03 4.27
N PHE A 61 -17.96 8.88 4.98
CA PHE A 61 -18.38 10.26 4.67
C PHE A 61 -18.38 10.72 3.18
N ASP A 62 -19.58 10.96 2.62
CA ASP A 62 -19.96 11.99 1.64
C ASP A 62 -19.20 12.22 0.31
N ASN A 63 -18.28 11.37 -0.13
CA ASN A 63 -17.61 11.61 -1.42
C ASN A 63 -17.66 10.40 -2.36
N ALA A 64 -18.26 10.58 -3.54
CA ALA A 64 -18.35 9.57 -4.60
C ALA A 64 -16.98 8.94 -4.92
N LEU A 65 -15.91 9.72 -4.75
CA LEU A 65 -14.53 9.28 -4.96
C LEU A 65 -14.07 8.20 -3.95
N MET A 66 -14.49 8.25 -2.68
CA MET A 66 -14.14 7.21 -1.71
C MET A 66 -14.79 5.87 -2.04
N GLN A 67 -16.03 5.92 -2.53
CA GLN A 67 -16.68 4.72 -3.05
C GLN A 67 -15.93 4.18 -4.27
N GLN A 68 -15.50 5.04 -5.20
CA GLN A 68 -14.72 4.60 -6.35
C GLN A 68 -13.38 3.98 -5.95
N ILE A 69 -12.71 4.48 -4.90
CA ILE A 69 -11.48 3.88 -4.36
C ILE A 69 -11.74 2.49 -3.78
N HIS A 70 -12.81 2.32 -3.01
CA HIS A 70 -13.20 1.00 -2.53
C HIS A 70 -13.49 0.04 -3.70
N GLU A 71 -14.27 0.47 -4.69
CA GLU A 71 -14.60 -0.34 -5.85
C GLU A 71 -13.37 -0.71 -6.69
N TYR A 72 -12.40 0.20 -6.80
CA TYR A 72 -11.11 -0.05 -7.45
C TYR A 72 -10.29 -1.13 -6.72
N LEU A 73 -10.23 -1.10 -5.39
CA LEU A 73 -9.44 -2.01 -4.58
C LEU A 73 -10.08 -3.41 -4.42
N TRP A 74 -11.40 -3.48 -4.24
CA TRP A 74 -12.11 -4.73 -3.92
C TRP A 74 -12.96 -5.30 -5.04
N GLU A 75 -13.48 -4.48 -5.95
CA GLU A 75 -14.43 -4.91 -6.99
C GLU A 75 -13.81 -4.92 -8.40
N GLY A 76 -12.51 -4.61 -8.51
CA GLY A 76 -11.79 -4.60 -9.79
C GLY A 76 -12.29 -3.52 -10.76
N LYS A 77 -12.90 -2.45 -10.25
CA LYS A 77 -13.36 -1.33 -11.08
C LYS A 77 -12.21 -0.45 -11.56
N SER A 78 -12.54 0.50 -12.42
CA SER A 78 -11.59 1.43 -13.04
C SER A 78 -10.86 2.30 -12.02
N TYR A 79 -9.68 2.76 -12.43
CA TYR A 79 -8.86 3.71 -11.67
C TYR A 79 -9.65 4.97 -11.28
N PRO A 80 -9.70 5.35 -9.99
CA PRO A 80 -10.61 6.37 -9.49
C PRO A 80 -9.98 7.77 -9.41
N PHE A 81 -8.65 7.87 -9.51
CA PHE A 81 -7.94 9.13 -9.25
C PHE A 81 -7.75 9.96 -10.52
N ALA A 82 -7.71 11.29 -10.37
CA ALA A 82 -7.49 12.20 -11.51
C ALA A 82 -6.04 12.16 -12.01
N GLN A 83 -5.08 12.04 -11.08
CA GLN A 83 -3.65 11.98 -11.38
C GLN A 83 -3.27 10.58 -11.82
N LYS A 84 -2.49 10.46 -12.90
CA LYS A 84 -2.10 9.15 -13.45
C LYS A 84 -0.99 8.44 -12.69
N ARG A 85 -0.33 9.13 -11.75
CA ARG A 85 0.77 8.60 -10.96
C ARG A 85 0.60 9.03 -9.52
N GLY A 86 0.61 8.06 -8.61
CA GLY A 86 0.54 8.29 -7.17
C GLY A 86 1.52 7.39 -6.43
N LYS A 87 1.62 7.61 -5.12
CA LYS A 87 2.30 6.72 -4.19
C LYS A 87 1.34 6.45 -3.01
N PHE A 88 1.56 5.35 -2.32
CA PHE A 88 0.77 5.01 -1.16
C PHE A 88 1.68 4.59 0.00
N PHE A 89 1.19 4.80 1.21
CA PHE A 89 1.72 4.19 2.42
C PHE A 89 0.54 3.72 3.25
N PHE A 90 0.77 2.84 4.20
CA PHE A 90 -0.25 2.52 5.19
C PHE A 90 0.37 2.43 6.56
N TYR A 91 -0.40 2.81 7.57
CA TYR A 91 0.07 2.87 8.94
C TYR A 91 -0.91 2.20 9.89
N HIS A 92 -0.38 1.79 11.04
CA HIS A 92 -1.16 1.32 12.18
C HIS A 92 -0.76 2.11 13.41
N GLU A 93 -1.78 2.61 14.10
CA GLU A 93 -1.68 3.34 15.35
C GLU A 93 -2.23 2.43 16.46
N LEU A 94 -1.39 2.09 17.45
CA LEU A 94 -1.73 1.15 18.52
C LEU A 94 -2.84 1.68 19.44
N GLU A 95 -2.91 2.99 19.63
CA GLU A 95 -3.92 3.67 20.44
C GLU A 95 -4.89 4.44 19.52
N ALA A 96 -5.85 3.71 18.97
CA ALA A 96 -6.82 4.28 18.02
C ALA A 96 -7.65 5.39 18.67
N GLY A 97 -7.55 6.61 18.13
CA GLY A 97 -8.40 7.71 18.59
C GLY A 97 -8.18 9.09 17.97
N ASN A 98 -7.17 9.29 17.10
CA ASN A 98 -6.80 10.65 16.71
C ASN A 98 -7.18 10.99 15.27
N ASP A 99 -8.39 11.54 15.08
CA ASP A 99 -8.78 12.30 13.88
C ASP A 99 -7.72 13.40 13.54
N GLN A 100 -6.93 13.80 14.54
CA GLN A 100 -5.81 14.73 14.44
C GLN A 100 -4.66 14.24 13.55
N LEU A 101 -4.34 12.93 13.53
CA LEU A 101 -3.27 12.43 12.66
C LEU A 101 -3.68 12.55 11.18
N HIS A 102 -4.94 12.22 10.88
CA HIS A 102 -5.47 12.37 9.53
C HIS A 102 -5.46 13.83 9.06
N SER A 103 -5.85 14.78 9.92
CA SER A 103 -5.81 16.20 9.58
C SER A 103 -4.38 16.71 9.36
N MET A 104 -3.43 16.32 10.22
CA MET A 104 -2.01 16.68 10.05
C MET A 104 -1.43 16.12 8.75
N LEU A 105 -1.70 14.86 8.42
CA LEU A 105 -1.26 14.27 7.15
C LEU A 105 -1.87 15.02 5.96
N LYS A 106 -3.12 15.45 6.06
CA LYS A 106 -3.77 16.26 5.01
C LYS A 106 -3.09 17.62 4.85
N ASP A 107 -2.68 18.26 5.95
CA ASP A 107 -1.95 19.53 5.89
C ASP A 107 -0.55 19.38 5.27
N ILE A 108 0.13 18.26 5.54
CA ILE A 108 1.48 17.96 5.04
C ILE A 108 1.47 17.64 3.54
N PHE A 109 0.56 16.77 3.11
CA PHE A 109 0.51 16.20 1.75
C PHE A 109 -0.53 16.86 0.84
N ARG A 110 -1.35 17.79 1.36
CA ARG A 110 -2.49 18.47 0.71
C ARG A 110 -3.62 17.55 0.27
N ASP A 111 -3.38 16.77 -0.78
CA ASP A 111 -4.36 15.87 -1.40
C ASP A 111 -4.02 14.42 -1.06
N ILE A 112 -4.63 13.95 0.02
CA ILE A 112 -4.56 12.55 0.43
C ILE A 112 -5.93 11.89 0.40
N TYR A 113 -5.95 10.59 0.12
CA TYR A 113 -7.12 9.75 0.25
C TYR A 113 -6.80 8.62 1.20
N ALA A 114 -7.49 8.57 2.33
CA ALA A 114 -7.30 7.55 3.36
C ALA A 114 -8.50 6.60 3.37
N ILE A 115 -8.23 5.30 3.40
CA ILE A 115 -9.25 4.25 3.52
C ILE A 115 -8.82 3.25 4.59
N SER A 116 -9.77 2.83 5.43
CA SER A 116 -9.51 1.80 6.43
C SER A 116 -9.30 0.43 5.77
N PHE A 117 -8.26 -0.27 6.20
CA PHE A 117 -7.94 -1.64 5.78
C PHE A 117 -7.59 -2.46 7.02
N LEU A 118 -8.52 -3.30 7.51
CA LEU A 118 -8.39 -3.99 8.80
C LEU A 118 -8.14 -2.99 9.94
N GLU A 119 -7.04 -3.14 10.67
CA GLU A 119 -6.57 -2.24 11.74
C GLU A 119 -5.60 -1.16 11.23
N TYR A 120 -5.42 -1.08 9.91
CA TYR A 120 -4.51 -0.15 9.24
C TYR A 120 -5.30 0.93 8.51
N THR A 121 -4.64 2.07 8.28
CA THR A 121 -5.14 3.12 7.38
C THR A 121 -4.24 3.17 6.15
N LEU A 122 -4.81 2.87 4.99
CA LEU A 122 -4.15 2.97 3.69
C LEU A 122 -4.34 4.38 3.13
N VAL A 123 -3.24 5.05 2.82
CA VAL A 123 -3.22 6.44 2.36
C VAL A 123 -2.62 6.51 0.96
N PHE A 124 -3.36 7.11 0.03
CA PHE A 124 -2.90 7.48 -1.31
C PHE A 124 -2.59 8.96 -1.36
N PHE A 125 -1.45 9.31 -1.96
CA PHE A 125 -1.03 10.70 -2.12
C PHE A 125 -0.41 10.91 -3.51
N PHE A 126 -0.54 12.14 -4.01
CA PHE A 126 -0.29 12.47 -5.43
C PHE A 126 0.66 13.64 -5.65
N ASP A 127 1.17 14.21 -4.57
CA ASP A 127 2.14 15.30 -4.57
C ASP A 127 3.11 15.09 -3.40
N ARG A 128 4.16 15.91 -3.31
CA ARG A 128 5.11 15.91 -2.17
C ARG A 128 5.84 14.58 -1.99
N PHE A 129 6.20 13.93 -3.10
CA PHE A 129 6.97 12.68 -3.10
C PHE A 129 8.40 12.81 -2.57
N ASP A 130 8.86 14.05 -2.36
CA ASP A 130 10.14 14.39 -1.76
C ASP A 130 10.17 14.26 -0.23
N ILE A 131 9.00 14.12 0.41
CA ILE A 131 8.91 13.93 1.85
C ILE A 131 9.43 12.54 2.22
N ASP A 132 10.41 12.50 3.12
CA ASP A 132 10.91 11.27 3.71
C ASP A 132 9.97 10.82 4.83
N LEU A 133 9.29 9.69 4.62
CA LEU A 133 8.27 9.18 5.54
C LEU A 133 8.88 8.66 6.85
N GLU A 134 10.13 8.16 6.83
CA GLU A 134 10.80 7.63 8.02
C GLU A 134 10.95 8.70 9.13
N PRO A 135 11.63 9.84 8.90
CA PRO A 135 11.74 10.90 9.91
C PRO A 135 10.41 11.58 10.21
N LEU A 136 9.49 11.65 9.23
CA LEU A 136 8.16 12.21 9.45
C LEU A 136 7.40 11.40 10.50
N PHE A 137 7.23 10.10 10.27
CA PHE A 137 6.47 9.24 11.18
C PHE A 137 7.18 9.01 12.52
N GLN A 138 8.51 9.10 12.55
CA GLN A 138 9.26 9.15 13.81
C GLN A 138 8.86 10.38 14.64
N THR A 139 8.89 11.57 14.03
CA THR A 139 8.49 12.81 14.70
C THR A 139 7.04 12.78 15.14
N LEU A 140 6.13 12.28 14.29
CA LEU A 140 4.72 12.15 14.64
C LEU A 140 4.54 11.19 15.83
N SER A 141 5.22 10.05 15.84
CA SER A 141 5.14 9.11 16.97
C SER A 141 5.60 9.75 18.29
N ASP A 142 6.68 10.54 18.24
CA ASP A 142 7.19 11.26 19.40
C ASP A 142 6.20 12.35 19.88
N ASP A 143 5.59 13.11 18.96
CA ASP A 143 4.64 14.18 19.26
C ASP A 143 3.30 13.67 19.81
N PHE A 144 2.81 12.53 19.31
CA PHE A 144 1.55 11.94 19.75
C PHE A 144 1.70 11.07 21.01
N GLY A 145 2.92 10.68 21.37
CA GLY A 145 3.17 9.71 22.45
C GLY A 145 2.58 8.32 22.16
N SER A 146 2.12 8.07 20.93
CA SER A 146 1.58 6.81 20.45
C SER A 146 2.54 6.19 19.44
N LYS A 147 2.71 4.88 19.51
CA LYS A 147 3.55 4.16 18.55
C LYS A 147 2.84 4.04 17.21
N ILE A 148 3.35 4.74 16.20
CA ILE A 148 2.85 4.65 14.82
C ILE A 148 3.81 3.76 14.02
N THR A 149 3.29 2.69 13.43
CA THR A 149 4.04 1.85 12.50
C THR A 149 3.61 2.16 11.08
N VAL A 150 4.55 2.37 10.16
CA VAL A 150 4.28 2.74 8.78
C VAL A 150 5.02 1.84 7.80
N HIS A 151 4.35 1.53 6.70
CA HIS A 151 4.93 0.89 5.55
C HIS A 151 4.79 1.77 4.31
N GLU A 152 5.92 2.14 3.73
CA GLU A 152 5.98 2.88 2.48
C GLU A 152 5.87 1.94 1.28
N GLY A 153 4.83 2.15 0.46
CA GLY A 153 4.60 1.39 -0.77
C GLY A 153 5.34 1.94 -1.98
N PHE A 154 5.11 1.29 -3.12
CA PHE A 154 5.69 1.66 -4.41
C PHE A 154 4.87 2.74 -5.13
N PHE A 155 5.45 3.37 -6.16
CA PHE A 155 4.72 4.25 -7.08
C PHE A 155 3.79 3.44 -7.98
N PHE A 156 2.54 3.87 -8.12
CA PHE A 156 1.56 3.23 -8.99
C PHE A 156 1.04 4.18 -10.06
N THR A 157 0.44 3.60 -11.10
CA THR A 157 -0.18 4.35 -12.21
C THR A 157 -1.62 3.92 -12.45
N ASP A 158 -2.32 4.65 -13.33
CA ASP A 158 -3.67 4.34 -13.82
C ASP A 158 -3.82 2.94 -14.47
N ARG A 159 -2.70 2.27 -14.75
CA ARG A 159 -2.66 0.91 -15.32
C ARG A 159 -2.65 -0.20 -14.28
N LEU A 160 -2.36 0.10 -13.03
CA LEU A 160 -2.28 -0.92 -11.98
C LEU A 160 -3.69 -1.26 -11.49
N PRO A 161 -4.11 -2.53 -11.48
CA PRO A 161 -5.37 -2.93 -10.85
C PRO A 161 -5.34 -2.70 -9.33
N GLY A 162 -6.43 -2.20 -8.75
CA GLY A 162 -6.48 -1.93 -7.31
C GLY A 162 -6.38 -3.19 -6.46
N GLU A 163 -6.81 -4.33 -6.99
CA GLU A 163 -6.60 -5.64 -6.37
C GLU A 163 -5.12 -5.94 -6.12
N ASN A 164 -4.21 -5.48 -6.98
CA ASN A 164 -2.77 -5.68 -6.78
C ASN A 164 -2.27 -4.87 -5.57
N ILE A 165 -2.79 -3.67 -5.35
CA ILE A 165 -2.46 -2.85 -4.17
C ILE A 165 -3.05 -3.50 -2.90
N LYS A 166 -4.31 -3.93 -2.96
CA LYS A 166 -4.97 -4.68 -1.88
C LYS A 166 -4.15 -5.92 -1.48
N GLN A 167 -3.73 -6.71 -2.47
CA GLN A 167 -2.96 -7.93 -2.25
C GLN A 167 -1.57 -7.61 -1.71
N TYR A 168 -0.91 -6.55 -2.21
CA TYR A 168 0.36 -6.06 -1.66
C TYR A 168 0.24 -5.75 -0.17
N VAL A 169 -0.72 -4.88 0.21
CA VAL A 169 -0.92 -4.45 1.60
C VAL A 169 -1.20 -5.66 2.50
N LYS A 170 -2.09 -6.55 2.06
CA LYS A 170 -2.40 -7.80 2.77
C LYS A 170 -1.14 -8.64 3.01
N THR A 171 -0.35 -8.90 1.98
CA THR A 171 0.84 -9.75 2.08
C THR A 171 1.93 -9.13 2.94
N VAL A 172 2.10 -7.81 2.93
CA VAL A 172 3.02 -7.11 3.86
C VAL A 172 2.61 -7.34 5.32
N ILE A 173 1.32 -7.22 5.62
CA ILE A 173 0.77 -7.43 6.97
C ILE A 173 0.94 -8.89 7.41
N GLU A 174 0.60 -9.85 6.53
CA GLU A 174 0.68 -11.29 6.81
C GLU A 174 2.12 -11.75 7.06
N ASN A 175 3.09 -11.20 6.32
CA ASN A 175 4.52 -11.46 6.53
C ASN A 175 5.11 -10.72 7.74
N GLY A 176 4.30 -9.94 8.46
CA GLY A 176 4.72 -9.25 9.68
C GLY A 176 5.86 -8.25 9.46
N VAL A 177 5.96 -7.67 8.25
CA VAL A 177 7.06 -6.74 7.88
C VAL A 177 7.11 -5.55 8.85
N MET A 178 5.94 -5.02 9.22
CA MET A 178 5.78 -3.88 10.12
C MET A 178 5.92 -4.23 11.61
N ARG A 179 6.04 -5.51 11.98
CA ARG A 179 6.18 -5.91 13.40
C ARG A 179 7.62 -5.74 13.91
N LYS A 180 8.59 -5.69 13.00
CA LYS A 180 10.02 -5.68 13.33
C LYS A 180 10.59 -4.27 13.51
N LYS A 181 9.91 -3.25 12.98
CA LYS A 181 10.39 -1.87 12.93
C LYS A 181 9.24 -0.90 12.67
N ASP A 182 9.43 0.32 13.14
CA ASP A 182 8.40 1.37 13.11
C ASP A 182 8.24 1.95 11.72
N TYR A 183 9.32 1.95 10.93
CA TYR A 183 9.32 2.25 9.51
C TYR A 183 9.73 1.01 8.71
N SER A 184 9.04 0.76 7.60
CA SER A 184 9.45 -0.22 6.61
C SER A 184 9.11 0.26 5.20
N ASP A 185 9.83 -0.23 4.20
CA ASP A 185 9.61 0.14 2.80
C ASP A 185 9.55 -1.08 1.87
N LEU A 186 9.48 -0.81 0.57
CA LEU A 186 9.47 -1.82 -0.47
C LEU A 186 10.69 -2.76 -0.40
N ALA A 187 11.88 -2.27 -0.02
CA ALA A 187 13.06 -3.11 0.08
C ALA A 187 12.88 -4.15 1.19
N ASP A 188 12.35 -3.73 2.33
CA ASP A 188 12.06 -4.60 3.46
C ASP A 188 11.03 -5.67 3.14
N PHE A 189 10.00 -5.30 2.38
CA PHE A 189 9.01 -6.25 1.95
C PHE A 189 9.60 -7.29 0.99
N ILE A 190 10.38 -6.86 -0.01
CA ILE A 190 11.05 -7.79 -0.94
C ILE A 190 11.97 -8.76 -0.18
N LEU A 191 12.72 -8.26 0.82
CA LEU A 191 13.58 -9.10 1.65
C LEU A 191 12.79 -10.08 2.51
N ALA A 192 11.64 -9.67 3.05
CA ALA A 192 10.75 -10.58 3.78
C ALA A 192 10.20 -11.68 2.86
N LEU A 193 9.82 -11.33 1.63
CA LEU A 193 9.33 -12.27 0.62
C LEU A 193 10.42 -13.22 0.12
N ALA A 194 11.68 -12.83 0.11
CA ALA A 194 12.78 -13.69 -0.35
C ALA A 194 12.98 -14.94 0.52
N GLY A 195 12.48 -14.93 1.76
CA GLY A 195 12.41 -16.10 2.64
C GLY A 195 11.12 -16.92 2.50
N SER A 196 10.20 -16.50 1.65
CA SER A 196 8.88 -17.12 1.43
C SER A 196 8.80 -17.80 0.06
N GLU A 197 7.82 -18.67 -0.14
CA GLU A 197 7.52 -19.26 -1.46
C GLU A 197 6.62 -18.36 -2.34
N ASP A 198 6.39 -17.09 -1.95
CA ASP A 198 5.49 -16.15 -2.63
C ASP A 198 6.12 -15.50 -3.89
N TYR A 199 6.49 -16.35 -4.86
CA TYR A 199 7.05 -15.92 -6.14
C TYR A 199 6.09 -15.02 -6.96
N CYS A 200 4.78 -15.20 -6.79
CA CYS A 200 3.78 -14.40 -7.50
C CYS A 200 3.84 -12.91 -7.11
N MET A 201 4.01 -12.60 -5.82
CA MET A 201 4.08 -11.22 -5.34
C MET A 201 5.38 -10.55 -5.81
N LEU A 202 6.49 -11.27 -5.73
CA LEU A 202 7.77 -10.81 -6.24
C LEU A 202 7.74 -10.51 -7.74
N LYS A 203 7.05 -11.34 -8.53
CA LYS A 203 6.85 -11.11 -9.96
C LYS A 203 6.01 -9.87 -10.24
N LEU A 204 4.91 -9.68 -9.49
CA LEU A 204 4.07 -8.49 -9.57
C LEU A 204 4.87 -7.21 -9.29
N ILE A 205 5.66 -7.22 -8.20
CA ILE A 205 6.54 -6.10 -7.83
C ILE A 205 7.58 -5.84 -8.93
N LYS A 206 8.24 -6.89 -9.43
CA LYS A 206 9.23 -6.79 -10.52
C LYS A 206 8.64 -6.15 -11.77
N GLU A 207 7.48 -6.63 -12.20
CA GLU A 207 6.79 -6.13 -13.39
C GLU A 207 6.38 -4.67 -13.21
N GLY A 208 5.83 -4.30 -12.05
CA GLY A 208 5.47 -2.91 -11.72
C GLY A 208 6.68 -1.97 -11.71
N LEU A 209 7.76 -2.35 -11.02
CA LEU A 209 8.98 -1.54 -10.91
C LEU A 209 9.66 -1.33 -12.27
N PHE A 210 10.02 -2.41 -12.96
CA PHE A 210 10.84 -2.30 -14.17
C PHE A 210 10.05 -1.89 -15.41
N SER A 211 8.71 -1.96 -15.40
CA SER A 211 7.89 -1.38 -16.49
C SER A 211 7.79 0.14 -16.40
N SER A 212 8.07 0.73 -15.25
CA SER A 212 8.02 2.18 -15.05
C SER A 212 9.27 2.93 -15.52
N LEU A 213 10.37 2.21 -15.81
CA LEU A 213 11.63 2.77 -16.29
C LEU A 213 11.47 3.33 -17.71
N LYS A 214 11.95 4.55 -17.95
CA LYS A 214 11.84 5.23 -19.26
C LYS A 214 12.61 4.49 -20.35
N ASP A 215 13.90 4.28 -20.13
CA ASP A 215 14.82 3.57 -21.03
C ASP A 215 15.19 2.22 -20.41
N LYS A 216 14.22 1.30 -20.40
CA LYS A 216 14.32 0.05 -19.64
C LYS A 216 15.58 -0.76 -19.94
N ASP A 217 15.98 -0.87 -21.20
CA ASP A 217 17.14 -1.68 -21.58
C ASP A 217 18.45 -1.05 -21.09
N GLU A 218 18.65 0.26 -21.29
CA GLU A 218 19.82 0.98 -20.77
C GLU A 218 19.85 0.96 -19.24
N ALA A 219 18.71 1.22 -18.60
CA ALA A 219 18.58 1.18 -17.16
C ALA A 219 18.98 -0.20 -16.58
N LEU A 220 18.46 -1.28 -17.16
CA LEU A 220 18.80 -2.64 -16.74
C LEU A 220 20.25 -2.99 -17.02
N GLU A 221 20.85 -2.52 -18.12
CA GLU A 221 22.27 -2.68 -18.40
C GLU A 221 23.13 -1.99 -17.33
N ILE A 222 22.86 -0.72 -17.05
CA ILE A 222 23.59 0.06 -16.03
C ILE A 222 23.51 -0.65 -14.69
N ILE A 223 22.31 -1.07 -14.27
CA ILE A 223 22.11 -1.77 -13.00
C ILE A 223 22.91 -3.07 -12.99
N ARG A 224 22.82 -3.91 -14.03
CA ARG A 224 23.56 -5.18 -14.11
C ARG A 224 25.07 -4.98 -14.04
N VAL A 225 25.62 -3.99 -14.75
CA VAL A 225 27.06 -3.69 -14.71
C VAL A 225 27.47 -3.10 -13.36
N PHE A 226 26.59 -2.34 -12.72
CA PHE A 226 26.82 -1.84 -11.36
C PHE A 226 26.91 -2.98 -10.34
N PHE A 227 26.01 -3.96 -10.41
CA PHE A 227 26.07 -5.16 -9.58
C PHE A 227 27.28 -6.04 -9.88
N SER A 228 27.65 -6.25 -11.15
CA SER A 228 28.83 -7.05 -11.51
C SER A 228 30.15 -6.42 -11.04
N ASN A 229 30.16 -5.10 -10.85
CA ASN A 229 31.28 -4.35 -10.28
C ASN A 229 31.13 -4.13 -8.76
N ASN A 230 30.35 -4.94 -8.05
CA ASN A 230 30.16 -4.86 -6.59
C ASN A 230 29.74 -3.46 -6.11
N LEU A 231 28.81 -2.82 -6.84
CA LEU A 231 28.31 -1.47 -6.55
C LEU A 231 29.41 -0.39 -6.58
N ASN A 232 30.55 -0.66 -7.24
CA ASN A 232 31.64 0.28 -7.36
C ASN A 232 31.41 1.24 -8.53
N VAL A 233 31.09 2.50 -8.23
CA VAL A 233 30.82 3.53 -9.24
C VAL A 233 31.98 3.72 -10.21
N SER A 234 33.22 3.76 -9.72
CA SER A 234 34.39 4.04 -10.58
C SER A 234 34.67 2.89 -11.56
N ALA A 235 34.58 1.64 -11.09
CA ALA A 235 34.75 0.45 -11.93
C ALA A 235 33.61 0.32 -12.94
N THR A 236 32.38 0.56 -12.51
CA THR A 236 31.18 0.55 -13.36
C THR A 236 31.26 1.60 -14.46
N ALA A 237 31.69 2.83 -14.12
CA ALA A 237 31.85 3.90 -15.10
C ALA A 237 32.87 3.52 -16.18
N LYS A 238 33.98 2.88 -15.78
CA LYS A 238 34.97 2.35 -16.71
C LYS A 238 34.39 1.24 -17.61
N SER A 239 33.64 0.29 -17.04
CA SER A 239 33.00 -0.79 -17.80
C SER A 239 31.96 -0.29 -18.81
N LEU A 240 31.24 0.78 -18.47
CA LEU A 240 30.22 1.40 -19.33
C LEU A 240 30.80 2.47 -20.27
N TYR A 241 32.11 2.72 -20.23
CA TYR A 241 32.75 3.84 -20.96
C TYR A 241 32.10 5.20 -20.69
N MET A 242 31.61 5.40 -19.45
CA MET A 242 30.97 6.63 -19.00
C MET A 242 31.90 7.41 -18.05
N HIS A 243 31.71 8.73 -18.00
CA HIS A 243 32.34 9.52 -16.95
C HIS A 243 31.68 9.23 -15.59
N ARG A 244 32.49 9.19 -14.51
CA ARG A 244 32.01 8.88 -13.15
C ARG A 244 30.82 9.73 -12.71
N ASN A 245 30.85 11.03 -12.98
CA ASN A 245 29.76 11.94 -12.59
C ASN A 245 28.48 11.69 -13.40
N THR A 246 28.61 11.31 -14.68
CA THR A 246 27.47 10.95 -15.52
C THR A 246 26.81 9.68 -15.00
N LEU A 247 27.62 8.68 -14.59
CA LEU A 247 27.09 7.46 -13.98
C LEU A 247 26.40 7.75 -12.63
N LEU A 248 27.01 8.57 -11.77
CA LEU A 248 26.38 8.97 -10.50
C LEU A 248 25.00 9.60 -10.72
N TYR A 249 24.89 10.52 -11.68
CA TYR A 249 23.62 11.12 -12.04
C TYR A 249 22.61 10.08 -12.54
N LYS A 250 23.03 9.15 -13.41
CA LYS A 250 22.15 8.08 -13.90
C LYS A 250 21.69 7.15 -12.77
N LEU A 251 22.57 6.77 -11.85
CA LEU A 251 22.23 5.94 -10.68
C LEU A 251 21.23 6.66 -9.75
N ASP A 252 21.40 7.95 -9.51
CA ASP A 252 20.45 8.76 -8.73
C ASP A 252 19.07 8.83 -9.40
N GLN A 253 19.02 9.03 -10.72
CA GLN A 253 17.77 9.00 -11.48
C GLN A 253 17.09 7.62 -11.41
N LEU A 254 17.85 6.54 -11.57
CA LEU A 254 17.34 5.18 -11.44
C LEU A 254 16.77 4.90 -10.05
N SER A 255 17.44 5.38 -8.99
CA SER A 255 16.92 5.25 -7.62
C SER A 255 15.60 5.99 -7.42
N LYS A 256 15.44 7.16 -8.03
CA LYS A 256 14.17 7.91 -8.00
C LYS A 256 13.05 7.24 -8.80
N GLU A 257 13.37 6.67 -9.95
CA GLU A 257 12.41 5.94 -10.78
C GLU A 257 11.94 4.65 -10.11
N LEU A 258 12.87 3.88 -9.53
CA LEU A 258 12.57 2.63 -8.82
C LEU A 258 11.99 2.85 -7.42
N GLY A 259 12.18 4.02 -6.81
CA GLY A 259 11.89 4.20 -5.38
C GLY A 259 12.77 3.32 -4.48
N LEU A 260 13.93 2.88 -4.98
CA LEU A 260 14.89 2.05 -4.26
C LEU A 260 16.30 2.65 -4.39
N LYS A 261 16.94 2.93 -3.26
CA LYS A 261 18.25 3.59 -3.20
C LYS A 261 19.38 2.58 -3.47
N LEU A 262 20.04 2.69 -4.62
CA LEU A 262 21.05 1.72 -5.11
C LEU A 262 22.34 1.68 -4.25
N ASP A 263 22.57 2.71 -3.46
CA ASP A 263 23.68 2.85 -2.51
C ASP A 263 23.37 2.26 -1.12
N ARG A 264 22.10 1.97 -0.82
CA ARG A 264 21.70 1.27 0.41
C ARG A 264 21.75 -0.24 0.20
N PHE A 265 22.47 -0.94 1.07
CA PHE A 265 22.67 -2.39 0.96
C PHE A 265 21.36 -3.19 0.86
N SER A 266 20.39 -2.94 1.75
CA SER A 266 19.09 -3.63 1.73
C SER A 266 18.35 -3.45 0.40
N HIS A 267 18.28 -2.23 -0.10
CA HIS A 267 17.64 -1.91 -1.38
C HIS A 267 18.39 -2.55 -2.56
N ALA A 268 19.73 -2.51 -2.56
CA ALA A 268 20.52 -3.16 -3.59
C ALA A 268 20.28 -4.68 -3.59
N CYS A 269 20.22 -5.33 -2.43
CA CYS A 269 19.84 -6.74 -2.32
C CYS A 269 18.44 -6.99 -2.90
N SER A 270 17.45 -6.16 -2.57
CA SER A 270 16.08 -6.27 -3.09
C SER A 270 16.02 -6.15 -4.62
N ILE A 271 16.74 -5.17 -5.20
CA ILE A 271 16.83 -5.02 -6.66
C ILE A 271 17.47 -6.27 -7.28
N ASN A 272 18.55 -6.78 -6.69
CA ASN A 272 19.21 -7.99 -7.18
C ASN A 272 18.29 -9.21 -7.13
N ILE A 273 17.49 -9.38 -6.08
CA ILE A 273 16.47 -10.43 -6.00
C ILE A 273 15.49 -10.30 -7.18
N LEU A 274 14.92 -9.11 -7.39
CA LEU A 274 13.98 -8.84 -8.49
C LEU A 274 14.58 -9.12 -9.87
N LEU A 275 15.86 -8.83 -10.09
CA LEU A 275 16.54 -9.10 -11.37
C LEU A 275 16.66 -10.60 -11.67
N ASN A 276 16.79 -11.43 -10.64
CA ASN A 276 17.07 -12.87 -10.76
C ASN A 276 15.83 -13.76 -10.68
N ILE A 277 14.66 -13.21 -10.30
CA ILE A 277 13.38 -13.92 -10.38
C ILE A 277 13.03 -14.20 -11.85
N LYS A 278 12.67 -15.44 -12.19
CA LYS A 278 12.31 -15.86 -13.54
C LYS A 278 10.85 -15.54 -13.89
#